data_AF-A0A435SBE6-F1
#
_entry.id   AF-A0A435SBE6-F1
#
_cell.length_a   1.000
_cell.length_b   1.000
_cell.length_c   1.000
_cell.angle_alpha   90.00
_cell.angle_beta   90.00
_cell.angle_gamma   90.00
#
_symmetry.space_group_name_H-M   'P 1'
#
loop_
_entity.id
_entity.type
_entity.pdbx_description
1 polymer ?
#
loop_
_entity_poly.entity_id
_entity_poly.type
_entity_poly.pdbx_seq_one_letter_code
_entity_poly.pdbx_strand_id
1 'polypeptide(L)'
;AYAIGHGPAGLQAIAGRIHTLANRLAAGLKAANISVLGSSRFDTVTAEVKGKAASIAAAAEKGGRLLRAVDADHIGIAFDETSTEADLDAIAALFGAKAGASADSTVPGKPRGKEFLTQPVFHENKSETEMMRFLRRLADKDLALDRAMIPLGSCTMKLNAAAEMMPVSWPSIANLHPFA
;
A
#
# COMPACT_ATOMS: atom_id res chain seq x y z
N ALA A 1 13.06 -9.06 -3.04
CA ALA A 1 13.07 -8.52 -4.41
C ALA A 1 12.57 -7.07 -4.45
N TYR A 2 11.36 -6.76 -3.94
CA TYR A 2 10.77 -5.41 -3.98
C TYR A 2 11.71 -4.27 -3.55
N ALA A 3 12.25 -4.32 -2.33
CA ALA A 3 13.18 -3.28 -1.85
C ALA A 3 14.49 -3.19 -2.67
N ILE A 4 14.95 -4.29 -3.28
CA ILE A 4 16.13 -4.31 -4.15
C ILE A 4 15.81 -3.62 -5.48
N GLY A 5 14.63 -3.88 -6.06
CA GLY A 5 14.22 -3.29 -7.34
C GLY A 5 13.92 -1.80 -7.24
N HIS A 6 13.29 -1.35 -6.15
CA HIS A 6 13.00 0.06 -5.93
C HIS A 6 14.20 0.85 -5.37
N GLY A 7 15.03 0.20 -4.53
CA GLY A 7 16.06 0.88 -3.76
C GLY A 7 15.50 1.95 -2.80
N PRO A 8 16.37 2.66 -2.06
CA PRO A 8 15.92 3.67 -1.10
C PRO A 8 15.16 4.83 -1.76
N ALA A 9 15.60 5.29 -2.94
CA ALA A 9 14.96 6.40 -3.65
C ALA A 9 13.55 6.05 -4.14
N GLY A 10 13.35 4.85 -4.71
CA GLY A 10 12.04 4.42 -5.18
C GLY A 10 11.04 4.26 -4.03
N LEU A 11 11.48 3.66 -2.92
CA LEU A 11 10.64 3.53 -1.71
C LEU A 11 10.28 4.89 -1.10
N GLN A 12 11.24 5.83 -1.07
CA GLN A 12 10.96 7.21 -0.63
C GLN A 12 9.96 7.91 -1.55
N ALA A 13 10.05 7.72 -2.87
CA ALA A 13 9.11 8.30 -3.82
C ALA A 13 7.69 7.74 -3.63
N ILE A 14 7.55 6.42 -3.46
CA ILE A 14 6.27 5.76 -3.20
C ILE A 14 5.68 6.28 -1.88
N ALA A 15 6.46 6.25 -0.80
CA ALA A 15 6.04 6.74 0.51
C ALA A 15 5.64 8.23 0.49
N GLY A 16 6.43 9.06 -0.22
CA GLY A 16 6.17 10.47 -0.38
C GLY A 16 4.85 10.73 -1.09
N ARG A 17 4.57 10.01 -2.20
CA ARG A 17 3.32 10.14 -2.94
C ARG A 17 2.11 9.76 -2.11
N ILE A 18 2.16 8.62 -1.42
CA ILE A 18 1.07 8.15 -0.53
C ILE A 18 0.82 9.20 0.57
N HIS A 19 1.89 9.68 1.20
CA HIS A 19 1.80 10.69 2.25
C HIS A 19 1.18 12.01 1.75
N THR A 20 1.55 12.44 0.54
CA THR A 20 0.99 13.64 -0.09
C THR A 20 -0.51 13.50 -0.34
N LEU A 21 -0.99 12.34 -0.81
CA LEU A 21 -2.44 12.10 -0.99
C LEU A 21 -3.19 12.25 0.34
N ALA A 22 -2.71 11.59 1.40
CA ALA A 22 -3.32 11.65 2.72
C ALA A 22 -3.36 13.07 3.29
N ASN A 23 -2.27 13.84 3.19
CA ASN A 23 -2.25 15.22 3.68
C ASN A 23 -3.13 16.16 2.86
N ARG A 24 -3.20 15.96 1.53
CA ARG A 24 -4.08 16.77 0.67
C ARG A 24 -5.56 16.49 0.95
N LEU A 25 -5.92 15.23 1.26
CA LEU A 25 -7.26 14.92 1.77
C LEU A 25 -7.51 15.66 3.08
N ALA A 26 -6.61 15.53 4.06
CA ALA A 26 -6.75 16.17 5.36
C ALA A 26 -6.88 17.70 5.27
N ALA A 27 -6.11 18.34 4.39
CA ALA A 27 -6.20 19.78 4.13
C ALA A 27 -7.54 20.15 3.50
N GLY A 28 -8.01 19.37 2.52
CA GLY A 28 -9.31 19.55 1.88
C GLY A 28 -10.49 19.43 2.86
N LEU A 29 -10.46 18.42 3.74
CA LEU A 29 -11.47 18.22 4.78
C LEU A 29 -11.49 19.38 5.78
N LYS A 30 -10.32 19.85 6.23
CA LYS A 30 -10.22 21.02 7.12
C LYS A 30 -10.79 22.28 6.47
N ALA A 31 -10.52 22.50 5.18
CA ALA A 31 -11.08 23.63 4.43
C ALA A 31 -12.61 23.56 4.29
N ALA A 32 -13.18 22.35 4.33
CA ALA A 32 -14.63 22.11 4.38
C ALA A 32 -15.22 22.11 5.81
N ASN A 33 -14.46 22.57 6.81
CA ASN A 33 -14.83 22.57 8.24
C ASN A 33 -15.09 21.17 8.84
N ILE A 34 -14.42 20.14 8.30
CA ILE A 34 -14.46 18.78 8.83
C ILE A 34 -13.23 18.56 9.70
N SER A 35 -13.46 18.16 10.95
CA SER A 35 -12.39 17.85 11.90
C SER A 35 -11.66 16.58 11.48
N VAL A 36 -10.33 16.64 11.48
CA VAL A 36 -9.44 15.50 11.19
C VAL A 36 -8.66 15.21 12.45
N LEU A 37 -8.77 13.98 12.95
CA LEU A 37 -8.10 13.55 14.17
C LEU A 37 -6.59 13.41 13.95
N GLY A 38 -5.82 13.73 14.99
CA GLY A 38 -4.37 13.67 15.00
C GLY A 38 -3.67 14.83 14.29
N SER A 39 -2.51 15.24 14.83
CA SER A 39 -1.66 16.27 14.22
C SER A 39 -0.72 15.70 13.15
N SER A 40 -0.30 14.45 13.33
CA SER A 40 0.64 13.72 12.47
C SER A 40 0.00 12.50 11.84
N ARG A 41 0.34 12.23 10.58
CA ARG A 41 -0.12 11.05 9.83
C ARG A 41 0.91 10.62 8.79
N PHE A 42 0.80 9.39 8.31
CA PHE A 42 1.51 8.92 7.13
C PHE A 42 0.53 8.79 5.96
N ASP A 43 -0.21 7.70 5.89
CA ASP A 43 -1.13 7.34 4.80
C ASP A 43 -2.62 7.40 5.19
N THR A 44 -2.89 7.47 6.49
CA THR A 44 -4.24 7.31 7.04
C THR A 44 -4.80 8.63 7.57
N VAL A 45 -6.05 8.92 7.22
CA VAL A 45 -6.83 10.08 7.65
C VAL A 45 -8.07 9.60 8.39
N THR A 46 -8.30 10.09 9.60
CA THR A 46 -9.54 9.86 10.33
C THR A 46 -10.34 11.15 10.38
N ALA A 47 -11.51 11.16 9.74
CA ALA A 47 -12.41 12.30 9.68
C ALA A 47 -13.58 12.15 10.67
N GLU A 48 -13.92 13.24 11.35
CA GLU A 48 -15.08 13.31 12.24
C GLU A 48 -16.34 13.73 11.44
N VAL A 49 -17.29 12.82 11.37
CA VAL A 49 -18.53 12.88 10.59
C VAL A 49 -19.71 12.41 11.43
N LYS A 50 -20.10 13.23 12.41
CA LYS A 50 -21.14 12.93 13.42
C LYS A 50 -22.37 12.22 12.83
N GLY A 51 -22.57 10.98 13.22
CA GLY A 51 -23.67 10.09 12.82
C GLY A 51 -23.70 9.67 11.35
N LYS A 52 -22.66 10.00 10.56
CA LYS A 52 -22.65 9.83 9.10
C LYS A 52 -21.64 8.79 8.62
N ALA A 53 -20.81 8.22 9.50
CA ALA A 53 -19.73 7.31 9.10
C ALA A 53 -20.22 6.14 8.23
N ALA A 54 -21.29 5.46 8.67
CA ALA A 54 -21.88 4.34 7.92
C ALA A 54 -22.44 4.77 6.55
N SER A 55 -23.10 5.94 6.48
CA SER A 55 -23.67 6.45 5.24
C SER A 55 -22.59 6.82 4.21
N ILE A 56 -21.47 7.36 4.67
CA ILE A 56 -20.33 7.71 3.82
C ILE A 56 -19.61 6.45 3.34
N ALA A 57 -19.40 5.46 4.20
CA ALA A 57 -18.83 4.17 3.82
C ALA A 57 -19.67 3.49 2.73
N ALA A 58 -21.00 3.43 2.89
CA ALA A 58 -21.90 2.88 1.89
C ALA A 58 -21.92 3.68 0.57
N ALA A 59 -21.75 5.00 0.64
CA ALA A 59 -21.62 5.83 -0.56
C ALA A 59 -20.28 5.58 -1.29
N ALA A 60 -19.19 5.40 -0.54
CA ALA A 60 -17.88 5.06 -1.09
C ALA A 60 -17.91 3.69 -1.79
N GLU A 61 -18.58 2.71 -1.19
CA GLU A 61 -18.68 1.34 -1.71
C GLU A 61 -19.38 1.32 -3.08
N LYS A 62 -20.43 2.12 -3.28
CA LYS A 62 -21.07 2.30 -4.59
C LYS A 62 -20.12 2.83 -5.66
N GLY A 63 -19.08 3.56 -5.25
CA GLY A 63 -18.00 4.05 -6.10
C GLY A 63 -16.80 3.10 -6.18
N GLY A 64 -16.91 1.86 -5.68
CA GLY A 64 -15.84 0.86 -5.69
C GLY A 64 -14.76 1.06 -4.63
N ARG A 65 -15.03 1.82 -3.56
CA ARG A 65 -14.05 2.18 -2.53
C ARG A 65 -14.52 1.73 -1.16
N LEU A 66 -13.68 0.98 -0.45
CA LEU A 66 -13.96 0.56 0.92
C LEU A 66 -13.32 1.53 1.90
N LEU A 67 -14.15 2.18 2.72
CA LEU A 67 -13.70 3.06 3.80
C LEU A 67 -14.04 2.44 5.15
N ARG A 68 -13.17 2.64 6.14
CA ARG A 68 -13.35 2.05 7.47
C ARG A 68 -14.25 2.94 8.32
N ALA A 69 -15.49 2.52 8.59
CA ALA A 69 -16.27 3.11 9.68
C ALA A 69 -15.66 2.67 11.02
N VAL A 70 -15.04 3.60 11.75
CA VAL A 70 -14.39 3.31 13.04
C VAL A 70 -15.46 3.19 14.13
N ASP A 71 -16.41 4.12 14.11
CA ASP A 71 -17.61 4.14 14.94
C ASP A 71 -18.71 4.95 14.21
N ALA A 72 -19.75 5.41 14.90
CA ALA A 72 -20.85 6.18 14.30
C ALA A 72 -20.42 7.56 13.77
N ASP A 73 -19.37 8.15 14.36
CA ASP A 73 -18.94 9.52 14.16
C ASP A 73 -17.60 9.62 13.45
N HIS A 74 -16.84 8.53 13.28
CA HIS A 74 -15.50 8.56 12.70
C HIS A 74 -15.35 7.60 11.52
N ILE A 75 -14.73 8.12 10.45
CA ILE A 75 -14.38 7.33 9.27
C ILE A 75 -12.87 7.42 9.00
N GLY A 76 -12.25 6.25 8.83
CA GLY A 76 -10.85 6.09 8.48
C GLY A 76 -10.67 5.84 6.98
N ILE A 77 -9.76 6.58 6.38
CA ILE A 77 -9.33 6.47 4.98
C ILE A 77 -7.84 6.17 4.98
N ALA A 78 -7.43 5.04 4.41
CA ALA A 78 -6.02 4.69 4.22
C ALA A 78 -5.69 4.71 2.73
N PHE A 79 -4.68 5.48 2.35
CA PHE A 79 -4.14 5.48 0.99
C PHE A 79 -2.98 4.47 0.87
N ASP A 80 -2.76 3.96 -0.32
CA ASP A 80 -1.70 2.99 -0.61
C ASP A 80 -1.01 3.28 -1.95
N GLU A 81 -0.10 2.38 -2.35
CA GLU A 81 0.65 2.52 -3.60
C GLU A 81 -0.27 2.48 -4.85
N THR A 82 -1.48 1.94 -4.77
CA THR A 82 -2.40 1.89 -5.92
C THR A 82 -3.29 3.13 -6.01
N SER A 83 -3.38 3.91 -4.93
CA SER A 83 -4.23 5.09 -4.85
C SER A 83 -3.85 6.18 -5.85
N THR A 84 -4.85 6.81 -6.47
CA THR A 84 -4.66 7.82 -7.52
C THR A 84 -5.24 9.19 -7.13
N GLU A 85 -4.94 10.22 -7.93
CA GLU A 85 -5.58 11.55 -7.81
C GLU A 85 -7.10 11.46 -7.96
N ALA A 86 -7.58 10.58 -8.85
CA ALA A 86 -9.02 10.37 -9.04
C ALA A 86 -9.67 9.77 -7.79
N ASP A 87 -8.97 8.90 -7.06
CA ASP A 87 -9.45 8.37 -5.78
C ASP A 87 -9.49 9.44 -4.70
N LEU A 88 -8.47 10.28 -4.63
CA LEU A 88 -8.43 11.42 -3.73
C LEU A 88 -9.62 12.36 -3.96
N ASP A 89 -9.89 12.72 -5.22
CA ASP A 89 -11.00 13.60 -5.57
C ASP A 89 -12.37 12.95 -5.29
N ALA A 90 -12.52 11.67 -5.64
CA ALA A 90 -13.75 10.92 -5.38
C ALA A 90 -14.03 10.81 -3.88
N ILE A 91 -13.00 10.52 -3.07
CA ILE A 91 -13.13 10.44 -1.61
C ILE A 91 -13.46 11.82 -1.04
N ALA A 92 -12.77 12.89 -1.45
CA ALA A 92 -13.05 14.25 -0.97
C ALA A 92 -14.49 14.67 -1.27
N ALA A 93 -15.02 14.31 -2.45
CA ALA A 93 -16.38 14.61 -2.86
C ALA A 93 -17.45 13.96 -1.94
N LEU A 94 -17.18 12.80 -1.33
CA LEU A 94 -18.08 12.15 -0.36
C LEU A 94 -18.36 13.02 0.87
N PHE A 95 -17.43 13.93 1.18
CA PHE A 95 -17.52 14.87 2.30
C PHE A 95 -18.00 16.27 1.86
N GLY A 96 -18.33 16.46 0.58
CA GLY A 96 -18.60 17.79 0.02
C GLY A 96 -17.34 18.69 -0.01
N ALA A 97 -16.16 18.09 0.09
CA ALA A 97 -14.88 18.78 0.08
C ALA A 97 -14.21 18.70 -1.30
N LYS A 98 -13.12 19.45 -1.47
CA LYS A 98 -12.17 19.29 -2.59
C LYS A 98 -10.81 18.93 -2.03
N ALA A 99 -10.00 18.20 -2.78
CA ALA A 99 -8.62 17.94 -2.42
C ALA A 99 -7.85 19.25 -2.24
N GLY A 100 -6.98 19.32 -1.22
CA GLY A 100 -6.06 20.44 -1.07
C GLY A 100 -5.08 20.52 -2.24
N ALA A 101 -4.75 21.73 -2.69
CA ALA A 101 -3.80 21.94 -3.78
C ALA A 101 -2.36 21.53 -3.40
N SER A 102 -1.99 21.74 -2.14
CA SER A 102 -0.72 21.31 -1.54
C SER A 102 -0.93 21.16 -0.02
N ALA A 103 -0.14 20.32 0.61
CA ALA A 103 -0.15 20.18 2.06
C ALA A 103 1.26 19.86 2.57
N ASP A 104 1.64 20.52 3.66
CA ASP A 104 2.92 20.28 4.33
C ASP A 104 2.97 18.86 4.90
N SER A 105 4.17 18.27 4.90
CA SER A 105 4.42 16.99 5.54
C SER A 105 4.17 17.09 7.04
N THR A 106 3.43 16.13 7.60
CA THR A 106 3.07 16.09 9.03
C THR A 106 3.74 14.93 9.78
N VAL A 107 4.62 14.17 9.11
CA VAL A 107 5.40 13.10 9.76
C VAL A 107 6.38 13.72 10.75
N PRO A 108 6.39 13.27 12.03
CA PRO A 108 7.30 13.79 13.02
C PRO A 108 8.74 13.30 12.78
N GLY A 109 9.71 14.19 12.99
CA GLY A 109 11.14 13.89 12.87
C GLY A 109 11.74 14.24 11.51
N LYS A 110 13.07 14.12 11.41
CA LYS A 110 13.76 14.30 10.13
C LYS A 110 13.49 13.07 9.25
N PRO A 111 13.28 13.24 7.93
CA PRO A 111 13.24 12.11 7.02
C PRO A 111 14.47 11.24 7.22
N ARG A 112 14.28 9.91 7.36
CA ARG A 112 15.39 8.95 7.31
C ARG A 112 16.02 9.10 5.93
N GLY A 113 17.12 9.85 5.86
CA GLY A 113 17.74 10.29 4.62
C GLY A 113 18.45 9.13 3.90
N LYS A 114 19.74 9.32 3.57
CA LYS A 114 20.56 8.28 2.91
C LYS A 114 21.02 7.15 3.84
N GLU A 115 20.35 6.97 4.97
CA GLU A 115 20.83 6.12 6.08
C GLU A 115 20.24 4.71 6.07
N PHE A 116 19.36 4.38 5.12
CA PHE A 116 18.75 3.06 5.00
C PHE A 116 19.02 2.46 3.62
N LEU A 117 19.08 1.13 3.56
CA LEU A 117 19.42 0.39 2.33
C LEU A 117 20.74 0.85 1.70
N THR A 118 21.77 1.05 2.53
CA THR A 118 23.10 1.52 2.10
C THR A 118 23.94 0.44 1.45
N GLN A 119 23.58 -0.83 1.63
CA GLN A 119 24.30 -1.97 1.11
C GLN A 119 24.21 -2.01 -0.43
N PRO A 120 25.29 -2.40 -1.14
CA PRO A 120 25.35 -2.36 -2.60
C PRO A 120 24.20 -3.08 -3.31
N VAL A 121 23.70 -4.18 -2.75
CA VAL A 121 22.60 -4.97 -3.33
C VAL A 121 21.36 -4.12 -3.67
N PHE A 122 21.06 -3.06 -2.91
CA PHE A 122 19.92 -2.17 -3.14
C PHE A 122 20.15 -1.11 -4.22
N HIS A 123 21.33 -1.11 -4.84
CA HIS A 123 21.74 -0.13 -5.87
C HIS A 123 22.17 -0.79 -7.19
N GLU A 124 22.44 -2.10 -7.18
CA GLU A 124 23.01 -2.84 -8.31
C GLU A 124 21.99 -3.41 -9.32
N ASN A 125 20.73 -3.59 -8.92
CA ASN A 125 19.74 -4.32 -9.74
C ASN A 125 18.50 -3.47 -10.03
N LYS A 126 18.68 -2.38 -10.78
CA LYS A 126 17.65 -1.36 -10.98
C LYS A 126 16.82 -1.57 -12.25
N SER A 127 17.36 -2.26 -13.26
CA SER A 127 16.59 -2.65 -14.43
C SER A 127 15.88 -3.99 -14.22
N GLU A 128 14.77 -4.18 -14.93
CA GLU A 128 14.06 -5.47 -14.95
C GLU A 128 14.98 -6.63 -15.37
N THR A 129 15.85 -6.40 -16.36
CA THR A 129 16.81 -7.41 -16.84
C THR A 129 17.84 -7.77 -15.77
N GLU A 130 18.39 -6.80 -15.04
CA GLU A 130 19.32 -7.07 -13.94
C GLU A 130 18.63 -7.84 -12.81
N MET A 131 17.40 -7.44 -12.44
CA MET A 131 16.61 -8.13 -11.42
C MET A 131 16.33 -9.58 -11.82
N MET A 132 15.92 -9.82 -13.07
CA MET A 132 15.69 -11.17 -13.60
C MET A 132 16.96 -12.03 -13.50
N ARG A 133 18.11 -11.50 -13.90
CA ARG A 133 19.40 -12.20 -13.78
C ARG A 133 19.79 -12.43 -12.32
N PHE A 134 19.55 -11.46 -11.44
CA PHE A 134 19.83 -11.56 -10.03
C PHE A 134 19.02 -12.67 -9.36
N LEU A 135 17.69 -12.68 -9.56
CA LEU A 135 16.81 -13.71 -9.04
C LEU A 135 17.17 -15.09 -9.59
N ARG A 136 17.48 -15.19 -10.89
CA ARG A 136 17.92 -16.45 -11.51
C ARG A 136 19.21 -16.97 -10.88
N ARG A 137 20.22 -16.12 -10.69
CA ARG A 137 21.49 -16.51 -10.04
C ARG A 137 21.31 -17.01 -8.62
N LEU A 138 20.35 -16.45 -7.87
CA LEU A 138 20.03 -16.93 -6.52
C LEU A 138 19.31 -18.27 -6.58
N ALA A 139 18.27 -18.39 -7.40
CA ALA A 139 17.53 -19.64 -7.58
C ALA A 139 18.43 -20.80 -8.03
N ASP A 140 19.44 -20.54 -8.86
CA ASP A 140 20.35 -21.58 -9.33
C ASP A 140 21.25 -22.19 -8.24
N LYS A 141 21.45 -21.49 -7.13
CA LYS A 141 22.25 -21.97 -5.99
C LYS A 141 21.49 -22.92 -5.07
N ASP A 142 20.17 -23.00 -5.22
CA ASP A 142 19.31 -23.79 -4.35
C ASP A 142 18.90 -25.09 -5.05
N LEU A 143 18.88 -26.20 -4.31
CA LEU A 143 18.32 -27.46 -4.77
C LEU A 143 16.82 -27.46 -4.46
N ALA A 144 15.98 -27.57 -5.51
CA ALA A 144 14.53 -27.58 -5.40
C ALA A 144 13.91 -28.81 -6.10
N LEU A 145 12.59 -28.99 -5.94
CA LEU A 145 11.84 -30.16 -6.42
C LEU A 145 11.76 -30.28 -7.95
N ASP A 146 12.10 -29.23 -8.68
CA ASP A 146 12.26 -29.25 -10.14
C ASP A 146 13.56 -29.93 -10.60
N ARG A 147 14.52 -30.16 -9.68
CA ARG A 147 15.83 -30.76 -9.98
C ARG A 147 15.96 -32.20 -9.49
N ALA A 148 15.48 -32.48 -8.28
CA ALA A 148 15.64 -33.79 -7.65
C ALA A 148 14.59 -34.03 -6.57
N MET A 149 14.43 -35.30 -6.20
CA MET A 149 13.73 -35.67 -4.98
C MET A 149 14.46 -35.11 -3.75
N ILE A 150 13.71 -34.52 -2.82
CA ILE A 150 14.21 -34.03 -1.52
C ILE A 150 13.55 -34.86 -0.40
N PRO A 151 14.14 -36.00 0.02
CA PRO A 151 13.50 -36.98 0.91
C PRO A 151 13.66 -36.60 2.38
N LEU A 152 13.15 -35.43 2.78
CA LEU A 152 13.16 -34.98 4.17
C LEU A 152 12.02 -35.67 4.94
N GLY A 153 12.38 -36.51 5.90
CA GLY A 153 11.43 -37.18 6.80
C GLY A 153 10.54 -36.15 7.52
N SER A 154 9.25 -36.45 7.66
CA SER A 154 8.23 -35.57 8.27
C SER A 154 7.86 -34.29 7.49
N CYS A 155 8.55 -33.95 6.39
CA CYS A 155 8.25 -32.73 5.62
C CYS A 155 7.19 -32.92 4.53
N THR A 156 6.96 -34.17 4.07
CA THR A 156 6.01 -34.47 2.99
C THR A 156 6.23 -33.62 1.73
N MET A 157 7.46 -33.63 1.20
CA MET A 157 7.86 -32.92 -0.02
C MET A 157 7.24 -33.56 -1.28
N LYS A 158 5.92 -33.40 -1.44
CA LYS A 158 5.10 -33.94 -2.55
C LYS A 158 5.00 -32.93 -3.71
N LEU A 159 4.27 -33.31 -4.75
CA LEU A 159 3.95 -32.42 -5.87
C LEU A 159 3.18 -31.18 -5.40
N ASN A 160 3.64 -30.01 -5.84
CA ASN A 160 2.89 -28.75 -5.84
C ASN A 160 2.42 -28.51 -7.29
N ALA A 161 1.22 -28.95 -7.67
CA ALA A 161 0.84 -28.96 -9.07
C ALA A 161 0.62 -27.55 -9.60
N ALA A 162 1.00 -27.27 -10.85
CA ALA A 162 0.82 -25.95 -11.45
C ALA A 162 -0.66 -25.51 -11.42
N ALA A 163 -1.59 -26.43 -11.70
CA ALA A 163 -3.02 -26.17 -11.64
C ALA A 163 -3.53 -25.76 -10.24
N GLU A 164 -2.90 -26.26 -9.18
CA GLU A 164 -3.23 -25.92 -7.78
C GLU A 164 -2.65 -24.57 -7.37
N MET A 165 -1.51 -24.18 -7.93
CA MET A 165 -0.81 -22.93 -7.61
C MET A 165 -1.35 -21.71 -8.37
N MET A 166 -1.86 -21.90 -9.60
CA MET A 166 -2.37 -20.82 -10.46
C MET A 166 -3.40 -19.90 -9.77
N PRO A 167 -4.39 -20.41 -9.01
CA PRO A 167 -5.43 -19.56 -8.41
C PRO A 167 -4.93 -18.59 -7.35
N VAL A 168 -3.78 -18.88 -6.72
CA VAL A 168 -3.24 -18.07 -5.62
C VAL A 168 -2.94 -16.63 -6.05
N SER A 169 -2.57 -16.42 -7.33
CA SER A 169 -2.27 -15.09 -7.87
C SER A 169 -3.42 -14.48 -8.67
N TRP A 170 -4.62 -15.08 -8.68
CA TRP A 170 -5.77 -14.47 -9.35
C TRP A 170 -6.21 -13.21 -8.61
N PRO A 171 -6.46 -12.09 -9.29
CA PRO A 171 -6.88 -10.85 -8.63
C PRO A 171 -8.11 -11.02 -7.73
N SER A 172 -9.06 -11.89 -8.12
CA SER A 172 -10.26 -12.20 -7.33
C SER A 172 -9.99 -12.90 -6.00
N ILE A 173 -8.79 -13.45 -5.81
CA ILE A 173 -8.37 -14.12 -4.58
C ILE A 173 -7.29 -13.28 -3.87
N ALA A 174 -6.27 -12.84 -4.60
CA ALA A 174 -5.10 -12.16 -4.04
C ALA A 174 -5.34 -10.69 -3.66
N ASN A 175 -6.28 -10.00 -4.31
CA ASN A 175 -6.48 -8.56 -4.14
C ASN A 175 -7.70 -8.22 -3.26
N LEU A 176 -8.17 -9.17 -2.45
CA LEU A 176 -9.22 -8.90 -1.47
C LEU A 176 -8.61 -8.42 -0.16
N HIS A 177 -9.07 -7.26 0.31
CA HIS A 177 -8.75 -6.82 1.66
C HIS A 177 -9.47 -7.75 2.67
N PRO A 178 -8.81 -8.23 3.72
CA PRO A 178 -9.38 -9.25 4.63
C PRO A 178 -10.59 -8.78 5.45
N PHE A 179 -10.82 -7.47 5.52
CA PHE A 179 -11.97 -6.85 6.20
C PHE A 179 -12.97 -6.21 5.23
N ALA A 180 -12.98 -6.66 3.96
CA ALA A 180 -13.96 -6.25 2.96
C ALA A 180 -15.36 -6.80 3.24
#